data_AF-A0A229SEI9-F1
#
_entry.id   AF-A0A229SEI9-F1
#
_cell.length_a   1.000
_cell.length_b   1.000
_cell.length_c   1.000
_cell.angle_alpha   90.00
_cell.angle_beta   90.00
_cell.angle_gamma   90.00
#
_symmetry.space_group_name_H-M   'P 1'
#
loop_
_entity.id
_entity.type
_entity.pdbx_description
1 polymer ?
#
loop_
_entity_poly.entity_id
_entity_poly.type
_entity_poly.pdbx_seq_one_letter_code
_entity_poly.pdbx_strand_id
1 'polypeptide(L)'
;MSENPLADELPMFFRYHGLTYRVDGTPEGGLTGHLLNLRTGRIDEDASHVHEVLFAMGGDIAVLDEAGYVELTEIKRSRALHGDGPIFALYETVQSVYDKATEESRRLGPEEHAMLRSLWTRTFGLWAQEFARRDAGQPPSFEFGSLLEPS
;
A
#
# COMPACT_ATOMS: atom_id res chain seq x y z
N MET A 1 -28.20 17.64 3.72
CA MET A 1 -27.37 17.92 2.53
C MET A 1 -25.94 17.87 3.03
N SER A 2 -25.10 16.98 2.51
CA SER A 2 -23.74 16.79 3.02
C SER A 2 -22.95 18.09 2.82
N GLU A 3 -22.41 18.67 3.90
CA GLU A 3 -21.71 19.96 3.88
C GLU A 3 -20.23 19.87 3.44
N ASN A 4 -19.77 18.70 3.00
CA ASN A 4 -18.41 18.52 2.51
C ASN A 4 -18.42 17.94 1.08
N PRO A 5 -18.17 18.74 0.03
CA PRO A 5 -18.18 18.27 -1.36
C PRO A 5 -17.07 17.23 -1.66
N LEU A 6 -16.08 17.08 -0.77
CA LEU A 6 -15.06 16.03 -0.86
C LEU A 6 -15.57 14.66 -0.37
N ALA A 7 -16.66 14.61 0.41
CA ALA A 7 -17.16 13.37 0.99
C ALA A 7 -17.67 12.37 -0.06
N ASP A 8 -18.14 12.87 -1.22
CA ASP A 8 -18.60 12.04 -2.33
C ASP A 8 -17.42 11.42 -3.12
N GLU A 9 -16.19 11.86 -2.89
CA GLU A 9 -14.97 11.39 -3.57
C GLU A 9 -14.08 10.52 -2.65
N LEU A 10 -14.54 10.20 -1.44
CA LEU A 10 -13.81 9.34 -0.49
C LEU A 10 -14.07 7.84 -0.75
N PRO A 11 -13.08 6.95 -0.55
CA PRO A 11 -11.71 7.27 -0.16
C PRO A 11 -10.89 7.93 -1.27
N MET A 12 -10.03 8.89 -0.90
CA MET A 12 -9.04 9.47 -1.80
C MET A 12 -7.67 8.85 -1.53
N PHE A 13 -6.91 8.57 -2.60
CA PHE A 13 -5.61 7.91 -2.50
C PHE A 13 -4.48 8.81 -2.99
N PHE A 14 -3.35 8.77 -2.29
CA PHE A 14 -2.20 9.62 -2.57
C PHE A 14 -0.91 8.83 -2.49
N ARG A 15 0.05 9.23 -3.32
CA ARG A 15 1.47 9.08 -3.03
C ARG A 15 1.88 10.26 -2.17
N TYR A 16 2.47 9.99 -1.01
CA TYR A 16 2.94 10.99 -0.05
C TYR A 16 4.39 10.69 0.32
N HIS A 17 5.34 11.54 -0.10
CA HIS A 17 6.78 11.36 0.14
C HIS A 17 7.29 9.94 -0.16
N GLY A 18 6.85 9.41 -1.31
CA GLY A 18 7.20 8.06 -1.74
C GLY A 18 6.52 6.91 -1.00
N LEU A 19 5.64 7.16 -0.02
CA LEU A 19 4.75 6.18 0.60
C LEU A 19 3.32 6.34 0.05
N THR A 20 2.41 5.50 0.53
CA THR A 20 0.99 5.60 0.23
C THR A 20 0.22 6.17 1.41
N TYR A 21 -0.71 7.06 1.09
CA TYR A 21 -1.59 7.70 2.05
C TYR A 21 -3.03 7.67 1.54
N ARG A 22 -3.98 7.34 2.41
CA ARG A 22 -5.42 7.29 2.10
C ARG A 22 -6.16 8.25 3.02
N VAL A 23 -7.10 9.01 2.48
CA VAL A 23 -8.02 9.85 3.25
C VAL A 23 -9.40 9.22 3.20
N ASP A 24 -10.01 9.08 4.37
CA ASP A 24 -11.36 8.56 4.58
C ASP A 24 -12.23 9.59 5.31
N GLY A 25 -13.54 9.44 5.19
CA GLY A 25 -14.51 10.20 5.97
C GLY A 25 -14.74 9.54 7.34
N THR A 26 -14.89 10.34 8.38
CA THR A 26 -15.29 9.82 9.70
C THR A 26 -16.82 9.81 9.85
N PRO A 27 -17.38 8.96 10.73
CA PRO A 27 -18.83 8.93 11.00
C PRO A 27 -19.39 10.28 11.47
N GLU A 28 -18.56 11.12 12.10
CA GLU A 28 -18.90 12.45 12.62
C GLU A 28 -18.85 13.55 11.54
N GLY A 29 -18.54 13.19 10.29
CA GLY A 29 -18.41 14.14 9.17
C GLY A 29 -17.02 14.80 9.08
N GLY A 30 -16.04 14.30 9.84
CA GLY A 30 -14.64 14.69 9.74
C GLY A 30 -13.88 13.92 8.65
N LEU A 31 -12.57 14.13 8.59
CA LEU A 31 -11.66 13.37 7.75
C LEU A 31 -10.59 12.71 8.63
N THR A 32 -10.20 11.51 8.27
CA THR A 32 -9.04 10.82 8.85
C THR A 32 -8.08 10.38 7.76
N GLY A 33 -6.84 10.11 8.14
CA GLY A 33 -5.78 9.72 7.25
C GLY A 33 -5.18 8.38 7.64
N HIS A 34 -4.57 7.71 6.66
CA HIS A 34 -3.98 6.41 6.84
C HIS A 34 -2.66 6.32 6.08
N LEU A 35 -1.55 6.13 6.79
CA LEU A 35 -0.20 6.11 6.24
C LEU A 35 0.40 4.70 6.28
N LEU A 36 1.05 4.29 5.19
CA LEU A 36 1.82 3.04 5.17
C LEU A 36 3.04 3.12 6.10
N ASN A 37 3.06 2.26 7.11
CA ASN A 37 4.19 2.06 8.02
C ASN A 37 5.02 0.85 7.59
N LEU A 38 6.19 1.09 7.00
CA LEU A 38 7.08 0.02 6.52
C LEU A 38 7.86 -0.70 7.63
N ARG A 39 7.81 -0.23 8.88
CA ARG A 39 8.39 -0.98 10.01
C ARG A 39 7.48 -2.12 10.46
N THR A 40 6.17 -1.89 10.44
CA THR A 40 5.16 -2.85 10.86
C THR A 40 4.47 -3.54 9.69
N GLY A 41 4.67 -3.01 8.48
CA GLY A 41 3.91 -3.37 7.29
C GLY A 41 2.45 -2.91 7.31
N ARG A 42 1.97 -2.26 8.38
CA ARG A 42 0.57 -1.84 8.52
C ARG A 42 0.30 -0.53 7.78
N ILE A 43 -0.98 -0.28 7.57
CA ILE A 43 -1.48 1.04 7.19
C ILE A 43 -2.08 1.58 8.48
N ASP A 44 -1.36 2.51 9.11
CA ASP A 44 -1.70 3.04 10.44
C ASP A 44 -2.56 4.30 10.27
N GLU A 45 -3.49 4.53 11.18
CA GLU A 45 -4.24 5.79 11.24
C GLU A 45 -3.28 6.93 11.59
N ASP A 46 -3.30 7.98 10.77
CA ASP A 46 -2.51 9.20 10.93
C ASP A 46 -3.24 10.37 10.27
N ALA A 47 -3.92 11.19 11.06
CA ALA A 47 -4.65 12.35 10.55
C ALA A 47 -3.76 13.58 10.29
N SER A 48 -2.47 13.54 10.65
CA SER A 48 -1.61 14.73 10.66
C SER A 48 -1.32 15.28 9.26
N HIS A 49 -1.47 14.47 8.21
CA HIS A 49 -1.16 14.82 6.82
C HIS A 49 -2.39 15.10 5.95
N VAL A 50 -3.63 14.99 6.49
CA VAL A 50 -4.87 15.15 5.70
C VAL A 50 -4.93 16.49 4.98
N HIS A 51 -4.66 17.58 5.70
CA HIS A 51 -4.69 18.92 5.10
C HIS A 51 -3.58 19.08 4.06
N GLU A 52 -2.40 18.52 4.30
CA GLU A 52 -1.26 18.64 3.40
C GLU A 52 -1.55 17.97 2.04
N VAL A 53 -2.09 16.75 2.06
CA VAL A 53 -2.37 16.00 0.83
C VAL A 53 -3.54 16.56 0.03
N LEU A 54 -4.60 17.05 0.70
CA LEU A 54 -5.77 17.60 0.02
C LEU A 54 -5.48 18.92 -0.70
N PHE A 55 -4.61 19.75 -0.12
CA PHE A 55 -4.22 21.01 -0.72
C PHE A 55 -2.90 20.92 -1.50
N ALA A 56 -2.38 19.70 -1.69
CA ALA A 56 -1.11 19.40 -2.36
C ALA A 56 0.04 20.31 -1.87
N MET A 57 0.07 20.61 -0.57
CA MET A 57 1.05 21.52 0.04
C MET A 57 2.36 20.77 0.31
N GLY A 58 3.03 20.30 -0.74
CA GLY A 58 4.28 19.55 -0.63
C GLY A 58 4.87 19.22 -2.01
N GLY A 59 6.19 18.99 -2.06
CA GLY A 59 6.89 18.74 -3.33
C GLY A 59 6.71 17.34 -3.92
N ASP A 60 6.34 16.34 -3.10
CA ASP A 60 6.17 14.94 -3.54
C ASP A 60 4.82 14.37 -3.07
N ILE A 61 3.74 15.00 -3.55
CA ILE A 61 2.36 14.55 -3.36
C ILE A 61 1.71 14.37 -4.73
N ALA A 62 1.07 13.22 -4.95
CA ALA A 62 0.30 12.96 -6.18
C ALA A 62 -0.96 12.14 -5.87
N VAL A 63 -2.06 12.46 -6.54
CA VAL A 63 -3.29 11.65 -6.48
C VAL A 63 -3.07 10.32 -7.21
N LEU A 64 -3.58 9.24 -6.63
CA LEU A 64 -3.59 7.89 -7.20
C LEU A 64 -5.03 7.44 -7.39
N ASP A 65 -5.25 6.54 -8.35
CA ASP A 65 -6.41 5.66 -8.30
C ASP A 65 -6.17 4.53 -7.29
N GLU A 66 -7.23 3.79 -6.97
CA GLU A 66 -7.14 2.68 -6.00
C GLU A 66 -6.13 1.61 -6.45
N ALA A 67 -6.09 1.32 -7.76
CA ALA A 67 -5.15 0.36 -8.32
C ALA A 67 -3.69 0.80 -8.12
N GLY A 68 -3.38 2.07 -8.38
CA GLY A 68 -2.07 2.66 -8.15
C GLY A 68 -1.70 2.74 -6.67
N TYR A 69 -2.66 2.96 -5.79
CA TYR A 69 -2.46 2.89 -4.33
C TYR A 69 -2.07 1.48 -3.89
N VAL A 70 -2.79 0.46 -4.35
CA VAL A 70 -2.49 -0.95 -4.05
C VAL A 70 -1.11 -1.32 -4.58
N GLU A 71 -0.83 -1.04 -5.85
CA GLU A 71 0.45 -1.35 -6.48
C GLU A 71 1.61 -0.67 -5.76
N LEU A 72 1.52 0.64 -5.50
CA LEU A 72 2.59 1.35 -4.80
C LEU A 72 2.79 0.85 -3.37
N THR A 73 1.71 0.54 -2.65
CA THR A 73 1.78 -0.03 -1.30
C THR A 73 2.57 -1.34 -1.31
N GLU A 74 2.25 -2.24 -2.23
CA GLU A 74 2.86 -3.56 -2.30
C GLU A 74 4.29 -3.52 -2.84
N ILE A 75 4.61 -2.60 -3.76
CA ILE A 75 6.00 -2.33 -4.18
C ILE A 75 6.84 -1.85 -2.99
N LYS A 76 6.27 -1.03 -2.09
CA LYS A 76 6.99 -0.52 -0.92
C LYS A 76 7.18 -1.60 0.13
N ARG A 77 6.15 -2.40 0.38
CA ARG A 77 6.24 -3.58 1.27
C ARG A 77 7.24 -4.60 0.76
N SER A 78 7.22 -4.96 -0.53
CA SER A 78 8.14 -5.97 -1.09
C SER A 78 9.61 -5.57 -1.01
N ARG A 79 9.91 -4.28 -0.98
CA ARG A 79 11.28 -3.75 -0.85
C ARG A 79 11.75 -3.60 0.60
N ALA A 80 10.83 -3.43 1.54
CA ALA A 80 11.16 -3.12 2.93
C ALA A 80 10.92 -4.28 3.88
N LEU A 81 10.02 -5.20 3.55
CA LEU A 81 9.66 -6.34 4.39
C LEU A 81 10.27 -7.63 3.85
N HIS A 82 10.67 -8.51 4.76
CA HIS A 82 11.15 -9.84 4.44
C HIS A 82 10.52 -10.86 5.38
N GLY A 83 10.44 -12.11 4.96
CA GLY A 83 9.84 -13.18 5.75
C GLY A 83 9.56 -14.39 4.88
N ASP A 84 8.88 -15.35 5.48
CA ASP A 84 8.42 -16.57 4.81
C ASP A 84 6.89 -16.54 4.68
N GLY A 85 6.35 -17.29 3.72
CA GLY A 85 4.89 -17.47 3.58
C GLY A 85 4.33 -16.96 2.26
N PRO A 86 2.99 -17.01 2.10
CA PRO A 86 2.33 -16.86 0.80
C PRO A 86 2.55 -15.49 0.16
N ILE A 87 2.73 -14.43 0.96
CA ILE A 87 2.99 -13.08 0.43
C ILE A 87 4.39 -13.00 -0.18
N PHE A 88 5.40 -13.48 0.55
CA PHE A 88 6.80 -13.39 0.11
C PHE A 88 7.07 -14.26 -1.12
N ALA A 89 6.44 -15.44 -1.22
CA ALA A 89 6.49 -16.25 -2.44
C ALA A 89 5.89 -15.52 -3.66
N LEU A 90 4.85 -14.71 -3.48
CA LEU A 90 4.30 -13.87 -4.55
C LEU A 90 5.23 -12.70 -4.88
N TYR A 91 5.89 -12.09 -3.89
CA TYR A 91 6.91 -11.07 -4.14
C TYR A 91 8.12 -11.61 -4.91
N GLU A 92 8.59 -12.82 -4.60
CA GLU A 92 9.63 -13.51 -5.37
C GLU A 92 9.19 -13.77 -6.81
N THR A 93 7.92 -14.14 -7.01
CA THR A 93 7.34 -14.32 -8.36
C THR A 93 7.35 -13.01 -9.13
N VAL A 94 6.96 -11.91 -8.49
CA VAL A 94 7.03 -10.57 -9.10
C VAL A 94 8.47 -10.21 -9.46
N GLN A 95 9.42 -10.40 -8.54
CA GLN A 95 10.83 -10.09 -8.78
C GLN A 95 11.37 -10.89 -9.97
N SER A 96 11.03 -12.18 -10.06
CA SER A 96 11.43 -13.06 -11.18
C SER A 96 10.95 -12.54 -12.55
N VAL A 97 9.79 -11.88 -12.60
CA VAL A 97 9.25 -11.30 -13.84
C VAL A 97 10.06 -10.07 -14.26
N TYR A 98 10.42 -9.21 -13.31
CA TYR A 98 11.29 -8.06 -13.57
C TYR A 98 12.71 -8.51 -13.95
N ASP A 99 13.24 -9.53 -13.28
CA ASP A 99 14.57 -10.08 -13.55
C ASP A 99 14.63 -10.63 -14.98
N LYS A 100 13.64 -11.45 -15.37
CA LYS A 100 13.55 -11.98 -16.73
C LYS A 100 13.51 -10.88 -17.79
N ALA A 101 12.69 -9.83 -17.60
CA ALA A 101 12.63 -8.72 -18.54
C ALA A 101 13.96 -7.96 -18.63
N THR A 102 14.67 -7.84 -17.49
CA THR A 102 15.99 -7.22 -17.40
C THR A 102 17.05 -8.05 -18.12
N GLU A 103 17.10 -9.36 -17.88
CA GLU A 103 17.98 -10.31 -18.57
C GLU A 103 17.77 -10.28 -20.09
N GLU A 104 16.50 -10.21 -20.52
CA GLU A 104 16.11 -10.10 -21.93
C GLU A 104 16.28 -8.66 -22.48
N SER A 105 16.79 -7.71 -21.68
CA SER A 105 16.99 -6.30 -22.03
C SER A 105 15.76 -5.63 -22.65
N ARG A 106 14.57 -5.97 -22.13
CA ARG A 106 13.29 -5.46 -22.63
C ARG A 106 12.43 -4.87 -21.52
N ARG A 107 11.37 -4.20 -21.94
CA ARG A 107 10.30 -3.76 -21.03
C ARG A 107 9.29 -4.89 -20.82
N LEU A 108 8.52 -4.77 -19.74
CA LEU A 108 7.38 -5.63 -19.50
C LEU A 108 6.32 -5.42 -20.58
N GLY A 109 5.71 -6.53 -21.01
CA GLY A 109 4.58 -6.53 -21.91
C GLY A 109 3.25 -6.27 -21.18
N PRO A 110 2.16 -6.01 -21.91
CA PRO A 110 0.84 -5.78 -21.32
C PRO A 110 0.33 -6.94 -20.45
N GLU A 111 0.61 -8.19 -20.85
CA GLU A 111 0.22 -9.39 -20.10
C GLU A 111 0.97 -9.50 -18.77
N GLU A 112 2.28 -9.22 -18.77
CA GLU A 112 3.09 -9.19 -17.55
C GLU A 112 2.60 -8.07 -16.62
N HIS A 113 2.30 -6.89 -17.15
CA HIS A 113 1.69 -5.82 -16.35
C HIS A 113 0.35 -6.23 -15.73
N ALA A 114 -0.51 -6.91 -16.48
CA ALA A 114 -1.79 -7.40 -15.95
C ALA A 114 -1.59 -8.47 -14.86
N MET A 115 -0.63 -9.38 -15.07
CA MET A 115 -0.26 -10.38 -14.08
C MET A 115 0.28 -9.75 -12.80
N LEU A 116 1.21 -8.80 -12.91
CA LEU A 116 1.78 -8.08 -11.76
C LEU A 116 0.69 -7.35 -10.97
N ARG A 117 -0.24 -6.66 -11.64
CA ARG A 117 -1.40 -6.03 -10.96
C ARG A 117 -2.23 -7.05 -10.18
N SER A 118 -2.50 -8.22 -10.76
CA SER A 118 -3.22 -9.30 -10.07
C SER A 118 -2.47 -9.79 -8.82
N LEU A 119 -1.14 -9.91 -8.91
CA LEU A 119 -0.29 -10.28 -7.77
C LEU A 119 -0.33 -9.22 -6.67
N TRP A 120 -0.25 -7.93 -7.00
CA TRP A 120 -0.37 -6.83 -6.04
C TRP A 120 -1.72 -6.80 -5.34
N THR A 121 -2.82 -6.94 -6.08
CA THR A 121 -4.16 -7.04 -5.47
C THR A 121 -4.24 -8.22 -4.50
N ARG A 122 -3.65 -9.36 -4.87
CA ARG A 122 -3.65 -10.56 -4.01
C ARG A 122 -2.82 -10.36 -2.75
N THR A 123 -1.61 -9.83 -2.83
CA THR A 123 -0.75 -9.64 -1.66
C THR A 123 -1.33 -8.58 -0.72
N PHE A 124 -1.92 -7.52 -1.27
CA PHE A 124 -2.62 -6.50 -0.48
C PHE A 124 -3.77 -7.11 0.36
N GLY A 125 -4.58 -7.99 -0.27
CA GLY A 125 -5.64 -8.71 0.44
C GLY A 125 -5.13 -9.72 1.48
N LEU A 126 -3.98 -10.36 1.23
CA LEU A 126 -3.36 -11.28 2.20
C LEU A 126 -2.81 -10.53 3.43
N TRP A 127 -2.21 -9.36 3.25
CA TRP A 127 -1.80 -8.51 4.37
C TRP A 127 -2.99 -8.09 5.23
N ALA A 128 -4.09 -7.65 4.61
CA ALA A 128 -5.30 -7.28 5.34
C ALA A 128 -5.85 -8.46 6.17
N GLN A 129 -5.86 -9.67 5.60
CA GLN A 129 -6.27 -10.88 6.31
C GLN A 129 -5.33 -11.21 7.48
N GLU A 130 -4.01 -11.11 7.29
CA GLU A 130 -3.04 -11.39 8.35
C GLU A 130 -3.16 -10.38 9.50
N PHE A 131 -3.31 -9.09 9.20
CA PHE A 131 -3.48 -8.09 10.25
C PHE A 131 -4.80 -8.26 11.00
N ALA A 132 -5.92 -8.52 10.30
CA ALA A 132 -7.18 -8.83 10.95
C ALA A 132 -7.09 -10.08 11.85
N ARG A 133 -6.36 -11.10 11.42
CA ARG A 133 -6.08 -12.31 12.21
C ARG A 133 -5.31 -11.98 13.49
N ARG A 134 -4.23 -11.19 13.39
CA ARG A 134 -3.42 -10.75 14.53
C ARG A 134 -4.22 -9.88 15.49
N ASP A 135 -5.04 -8.97 14.98
CA ASP A 135 -5.88 -8.07 15.78
C ASP A 135 -6.97 -8.83 16.54
N ALA A 136 -7.45 -9.96 15.98
CA ALA A 136 -8.33 -10.89 16.67
C ALA A 136 -7.61 -11.79 17.71
N GLY A 137 -6.31 -11.60 17.94
CA GLY A 137 -5.50 -12.39 18.88
C GLY A 137 -5.22 -13.81 18.41
N GLN A 138 -5.45 -14.12 17.14
CA GLN A 138 -5.11 -15.44 16.59
C GLN A 138 -3.59 -15.52 16.33
N PRO A 139 -2.98 -16.72 16.44
CA PRO A 139 -1.58 -16.90 16.11
C PRO A 139 -1.30 -16.48 14.66
N PRO A 140 -0.20 -15.75 14.38
CA PRO A 140 0.11 -15.29 13.03
C PRO A 140 0.18 -16.46 12.05
N SER A 141 -0.24 -16.24 10.79
CA SER A 141 -0.14 -17.27 9.76
C SER A 141 1.25 -17.37 9.14
N PHE A 142 2.07 -16.32 9.30
CA PHE A 142 3.47 -16.27 8.93
C PHE A 142 4.21 -15.19 9.72
N GLU A 143 5.53 -15.29 9.79
CA GLU A 143 6.41 -14.29 10.43
C GLU A 143 7.08 -13.40 9.37
N PHE A 144 7.34 -12.15 9.75
CA PHE A 144 8.04 -11.19 8.90
C PHE A 144 8.77 -10.13 9.73
N GLY A 145 9.76 -9.50 9.11
CA GLY A 145 10.52 -8.38 9.64
C GLY A 145 10.61 -7.23 8.65
N SER A 146 11.12 -6.09 9.12
CA SER A 146 11.42 -4.93 8.29
C SER A 146 12.93 -4.72 8.21
N LEU A 147 13.41 -4.34 7.04
CA LEU A 147 14.79 -3.92 6.79
C LEU A 147 15.07 -2.49 7.28
N LEU A 148 14.05 -1.78 7.79
CA LEU A 148 14.21 -0.44 8.34
C LEU A 148 14.61 -0.50 9.81
N GLU A 149 15.73 0.12 10.15
CA GLU A 149 16.25 0.18 11.52
C GLU A 149 15.21 0.77 12.52
N PRO A 150 15.11 0.21 13.73
CA PRO A 150 14.44 0.87 14.83
C PRO A 150 15.20 2.16 15.18
N SER A 151 14.48 3.27 15.34
CA SER A 151 15.07 4.54 15.81
C SER A 151 15.35 4.52 17.30
#